data_AF-A0A538QGZ3-F1
#
_entry.id   AF-A0A538QGZ3-F1
#
_cell.length_a   1.000
_cell.length_b   1.000
_cell.length_c   1.000
_cell.angle_alpha   90.00
_cell.angle_beta   90.00
_cell.angle_gamma   90.00
#
_symmetry.space_group_name_H-M   'P 1'
#
loop_
_entity.id
_entity.type
_entity.pdbx_description
1 polymer ?
#
loop_
_entity_poly.entity_id
_entity_poly.type
_entity_poly.pdbx_seq_one_letter_code
_entity_poly.pdbx_strand_id
1 'polypeptide(L)'
;KVVQAYVSEGNACFVYPSAGTGRKPLYRSYSGATGDHFYTTSLPEHQNAVAHLGYTDEGIACWVPAAAGPVTVPLYRSYHPGASDHFYTTSLPEHQNAVAHLGYTDEGIACPTYATSQPGTSPLFRMFDADTVDHFYTTSAIERNSAEQNVGPNVSLSTTATAMQNAYNQASIQVSVVTTQFISVPPAVDVDVGSCSGSTTSEQNHLFGNRDDVQANDITVYFVRTTVPAFNGCATHPSGQPGAVVAQGATQWTMAHEVGHVLGLSHVNDNTRLMTGNGTANITTNPPVLIASEIATMDGSPYTTDI
;
A
#
# COMPACT_ATOMS: atom_id res chain seq x y z
N LYS A 1 -5.86 -2.73 9.86
CA LYS A 1 -4.81 -3.19 8.94
C LYS A 1 -4.76 -2.24 7.76
N VAL A 2 -3.57 -1.79 7.35
CA VAL A 2 -3.40 -0.99 6.12
C VAL A 2 -2.68 -1.87 5.11
N VAL A 3 -3.34 -2.22 4.01
CA VAL A 3 -2.68 -2.94 2.92
C VAL A 3 -1.71 -1.99 2.24
N GLN A 4 -0.53 -2.46 1.86
CA GLN A 4 0.51 -1.67 1.19
C GLN A 4 0.59 -2.06 -0.29
N ALA A 5 0.74 -1.07 -1.18
CA ALA A 5 1.01 -1.31 -2.60
C ALA A 5 2.48 -1.67 -2.80
N TYR A 6 3.37 -0.77 -2.40
CA TYR A 6 4.80 -1.07 -2.37
C TYR A 6 5.22 -1.58 -1.00
N VAL A 7 6.06 -2.62 -1.02
CA VAL A 7 6.76 -3.13 0.16
C VAL A 7 8.25 -2.84 0.01
N SER A 8 8.88 -2.36 1.08
CA SER A 8 10.34 -2.27 1.12
C SER A 8 10.95 -3.66 1.22
N GLU A 9 11.72 -4.06 0.21
CA GLU A 9 12.56 -5.26 0.23
C GLU A 9 13.95 -5.01 0.85
N GLY A 10 14.14 -3.81 1.42
CA GLY A 10 15.36 -3.40 2.11
C GLY A 10 16.27 -2.56 1.21
N ASN A 11 17.58 -2.65 1.45
CA ASN A 11 18.57 -1.86 0.71
C ASN A 11 19.10 -2.67 -0.47
N ALA A 12 18.89 -2.20 -1.70
CA ALA A 12 19.50 -2.80 -2.90
C ALA A 12 21.04 -2.69 -2.86
N CYS A 13 21.52 -1.52 -2.43
CA CYS A 13 22.94 -1.18 -2.30
C CYS A 13 23.10 0.16 -1.55
N PHE A 14 24.34 0.64 -1.45
CA PHE A 14 24.69 1.97 -0.96
C PHE A 14 25.27 2.83 -2.09
N VAL A 15 24.84 4.09 -2.15
CA VAL A 15 25.15 5.06 -3.22
C VAL A 15 25.43 6.44 -2.62
N TYR A 16 25.98 7.37 -3.39
CA TYR A 16 26.19 8.73 -2.95
C TYR A 16 24.92 9.58 -3.14
N PRO A 17 24.47 10.35 -2.14
CA PRO A 17 23.31 11.23 -2.29
C PRO A 17 23.62 12.51 -3.07
N SER A 18 24.89 12.78 -3.40
CA SER A 18 25.33 14.02 -4.04
C SER A 18 26.52 13.83 -4.98
N ALA A 19 26.67 14.78 -5.91
CA ALA A 19 27.77 14.86 -6.86
C ALA A 19 29.14 14.95 -6.15
N GLY A 20 30.20 14.57 -6.86
CA GLY A 20 31.56 14.67 -6.36
C GLY A 20 32.58 14.02 -7.28
N THR A 21 33.86 14.24 -6.99
CA THR A 21 34.97 13.64 -7.74
C THR A 21 34.88 12.12 -7.76
N GLY A 22 35.03 11.51 -8.94
CA GLY A 22 34.96 10.05 -9.11
C GLY A 22 33.54 9.47 -9.07
N ARG A 23 32.51 10.30 -9.21
CA ARG A 23 31.09 9.88 -9.24
C ARG A 23 30.44 10.25 -10.57
N LYS A 24 29.45 9.47 -10.99
CA LYS A 24 28.58 9.77 -12.13
C LYS A 24 27.10 9.65 -11.71
N PRO A 25 26.18 10.38 -12.36
CA PRO A 25 24.76 10.30 -12.02
C PRO A 25 24.17 8.95 -12.42
N LEU A 26 23.23 8.47 -11.62
CA LEU A 26 22.25 7.47 -12.01
C LEU A 26 20.94 8.22 -12.27
N TYR A 27 20.55 8.33 -13.54
CA TYR A 27 19.31 8.97 -13.94
C TYR A 27 18.13 8.06 -13.65
N ARG A 28 16.98 8.65 -13.33
CA ARG A 28 15.69 7.96 -13.14
C ARG A 28 14.68 8.55 -14.12
N SER A 29 13.90 7.69 -14.73
CA SER A 29 12.78 8.07 -15.56
C SER A 29 11.60 7.12 -15.34
N TYR A 30 10.38 7.62 -15.43
CA TYR A 30 9.16 6.87 -15.10
C TYR A 30 8.20 6.78 -16.28
N SER A 31 7.64 5.60 -16.52
CA SER A 31 6.59 5.38 -17.51
C SER A 31 5.22 5.31 -16.84
N GLY A 32 4.43 6.39 -16.92
CA GLY A 32 3.05 6.39 -16.40
C GLY A 32 2.09 5.44 -17.12
N ALA A 33 2.48 4.95 -18.32
CA ALA A 33 1.68 4.00 -19.09
C ALA A 33 1.84 2.55 -18.59
N THR A 34 3.04 2.18 -18.10
CA THR A 34 3.36 0.82 -17.67
C THR A 34 3.59 0.71 -16.16
N GLY A 35 3.84 1.81 -15.46
CA GLY A 35 4.27 1.81 -14.05
C GLY A 35 5.78 1.71 -13.86
N ASP A 36 6.55 1.41 -14.91
CA ASP A 36 7.98 1.09 -14.84
C ASP A 36 8.87 2.27 -14.43
N HIS A 37 9.86 1.99 -13.60
CA HIS A 37 10.97 2.89 -13.30
C HIS A 37 12.28 2.43 -13.94
N PHE A 38 12.81 3.29 -14.81
CA PHE A 38 14.05 3.03 -15.52
C PHE A 38 15.23 3.82 -14.95
N TYR A 39 16.34 3.12 -14.70
CA TYR A 39 17.58 3.69 -14.17
C TYR A 39 18.78 3.40 -15.05
N THR A 40 19.56 4.43 -15.36
CA THR A 40 20.80 4.29 -16.14
C THR A 40 21.83 5.36 -15.84
N THR A 41 23.11 5.03 -15.99
CA THR A 41 24.20 6.01 -15.97
C THR A 41 24.55 6.54 -17.38
N SER A 42 23.90 6.00 -18.42
CA SER A 42 24.06 6.42 -19.80
C SER A 42 23.08 7.55 -20.12
N LEU A 43 23.59 8.77 -20.22
CA LEU A 43 22.77 9.92 -20.60
C LEU A 43 22.08 9.72 -21.98
N PRO A 44 22.73 9.18 -23.03
CA PRO A 44 22.04 8.89 -24.28
C PRO A 44 20.90 7.88 -24.15
N GLU A 45 21.06 6.84 -23.32
CA GLU A 45 20.01 5.83 -23.10
C GLU A 45 18.81 6.45 -22.37
N HIS A 46 19.07 7.24 -21.34
CA HIS A 46 18.05 8.01 -20.62
C HIS A 46 17.30 8.96 -21.57
N GLN A 47 18.02 9.73 -22.39
CA GLN A 47 17.43 10.64 -23.36
C GLN A 47 16.58 9.91 -24.40
N ASN A 48 17.01 8.74 -24.86
CA ASN A 48 16.23 7.90 -25.77
C ASN A 48 14.94 7.39 -25.11
N ALA A 49 15.00 6.93 -23.86
CA ALA A 49 13.83 6.49 -23.12
C ALA A 49 12.77 7.61 -23.01
N VAL A 50 13.22 8.82 -22.67
CA VAL A 50 12.34 9.99 -22.53
C VAL A 50 11.80 10.47 -23.88
N ALA A 51 12.64 10.54 -24.91
CA ALA A 51 12.25 11.10 -26.20
C ALA A 51 11.39 10.15 -27.05
N HIS A 52 11.55 8.83 -26.86
CA HIS A 52 11.03 7.86 -27.82
C HIS A 52 10.27 6.68 -27.21
N LEU A 53 10.46 6.38 -25.92
CA LEU A 53 9.86 5.20 -25.27
C LEU A 53 8.76 5.55 -24.27
N GLY A 54 8.36 6.82 -24.18
CA GLY A 54 7.23 7.26 -23.35
C GLY A 54 7.55 7.45 -21.87
N TYR A 55 8.83 7.45 -21.50
CA TYR A 55 9.24 7.77 -20.14
C TYR A 55 9.24 9.28 -19.89
N THR A 56 8.95 9.67 -18.66
CA THR A 56 9.12 11.03 -18.16
C THR A 56 10.43 11.11 -17.38
N ASP A 57 11.22 12.16 -17.65
CA ASP A 57 12.46 12.43 -16.92
C ASP A 57 12.13 12.79 -15.45
N GLU A 58 12.70 12.05 -14.50
CA GLU A 58 12.59 12.32 -13.06
C GLU A 58 13.93 12.80 -12.45
N GLY A 59 14.93 13.06 -13.29
CA GLY A 59 16.21 13.62 -12.92
C GLY A 59 17.21 12.59 -12.42
N ILE A 60 18.06 13.02 -11.48
CA ILE A 60 19.14 12.19 -10.92
C ILE A 60 18.65 11.55 -9.62
N ALA A 61 18.54 10.22 -9.62
CA ALA A 61 18.12 9.44 -8.45
C ALA A 61 19.19 9.47 -7.35
N CYS A 62 20.45 9.31 -7.76
CA CYS A 62 21.62 9.28 -6.90
C CYS A 62 22.90 9.37 -7.72
N TRP A 63 24.05 9.31 -7.06
CA TRP A 63 25.38 9.29 -7.67
C TRP A 63 26.10 7.98 -7.32
N VAL A 64 26.74 7.38 -8.31
CA VAL A 64 27.45 6.08 -8.19
C VAL A 64 28.93 6.24 -8.53
N PRO A 65 29.82 5.33 -8.09
CA PRO A 65 31.21 5.32 -8.54
C PRO A 65 31.34 5.39 -10.07
N ALA A 66 32.26 6.24 -10.57
CA ALA A 66 32.46 6.41 -12.00
C ALA A 66 33.05 5.15 -12.67
N ALA A 67 33.79 4.35 -11.91
CA ALA A 67 34.40 3.10 -12.33
C ALA A 67 34.36 2.07 -11.20
N ALA A 68 34.50 0.79 -11.56
CA ALA A 68 34.68 -0.27 -10.58
C ALA A 68 36.01 -0.10 -9.84
N GLY A 69 36.02 -0.47 -8.56
CA GLY A 69 37.19 -0.47 -7.70
C GLY A 69 37.18 -1.63 -6.70
N PRO A 70 38.20 -1.76 -5.84
CA PRO A 70 38.39 -2.93 -4.98
C PRO A 70 37.24 -3.21 -4.01
N VAL A 71 36.46 -2.19 -3.67
CA VAL A 71 35.36 -2.27 -2.68
C VAL A 71 33.97 -2.10 -3.32
N THR A 72 33.90 -1.95 -4.65
CA THR A 72 32.61 -1.83 -5.34
C THR A 72 32.12 -3.19 -5.81
N VAL A 73 30.80 -3.34 -5.86
CA VAL A 73 30.12 -4.49 -6.46
C VAL A 73 29.29 -4.04 -7.68
N PRO A 74 29.02 -4.91 -8.67
CA PRO A 74 28.10 -4.56 -9.74
C PRO A 74 26.66 -4.48 -9.25
N LEU A 75 25.90 -3.51 -9.79
CA LEU A 75 24.45 -3.53 -9.81
C LEU A 75 24.02 -4.11 -11.17
N TYR A 76 23.49 -5.33 -11.14
CA TYR A 76 22.94 -6.00 -12.31
C TYR A 76 21.57 -5.39 -12.66
N ARG A 77 21.24 -5.37 -13.95
CA ARG A 77 19.95 -4.93 -14.48
C ARG A 77 19.36 -6.04 -15.35
N SER A 78 18.08 -6.30 -15.18
CA SER A 78 17.33 -7.24 -16.02
C SER A 78 15.92 -6.71 -16.25
N TYR A 79 15.30 -7.05 -17.38
CA TYR A 79 14.00 -6.52 -17.80
C TYR A 79 12.96 -7.62 -17.99
N HIS A 80 11.76 -7.47 -17.42
CA HIS A 80 10.64 -8.37 -17.62
C HIS A 80 9.66 -7.81 -18.66
N PRO A 81 9.63 -8.31 -19.91
CA PRO A 81 8.80 -7.73 -20.98
C PRO A 81 7.29 -7.88 -20.76
N GLY A 82 6.84 -8.92 -20.05
CA GLY A 82 5.42 -9.13 -19.74
C GLY A 82 4.83 -8.14 -18.72
N ALA A 83 5.55 -7.88 -17.63
CA ALA A 83 5.19 -6.90 -16.60
C ALA A 83 5.63 -5.47 -16.97
N SER A 84 6.56 -5.31 -17.91
CA SER A 84 7.27 -4.07 -18.17
C SER A 84 7.98 -3.53 -16.93
N ASP A 85 8.87 -4.33 -16.33
CA ASP A 85 9.60 -3.98 -15.10
C ASP A 85 11.12 -4.12 -15.27
N HIS A 86 11.87 -3.15 -14.75
CA HIS A 86 13.31 -3.24 -14.59
C HIS A 86 13.72 -3.61 -13.16
N PHE A 87 14.38 -4.76 -13.05
CA PHE A 87 14.90 -5.27 -11.80
C PHE A 87 16.40 -4.99 -11.65
N TYR A 88 16.79 -4.48 -10.48
CA TYR A 88 18.17 -4.14 -10.14
C TYR A 88 18.61 -4.79 -8.83
N THR A 89 19.74 -5.50 -8.86
CA THR A 89 20.27 -6.14 -7.66
C THR A 89 21.79 -6.23 -7.67
N THR A 90 22.40 -6.23 -6.49
CA THR A 90 23.83 -6.55 -6.31
C THR A 90 24.08 -8.04 -6.10
N SER A 91 23.01 -8.82 -5.90
CA SER A 91 23.07 -10.27 -5.71
C SER A 91 23.06 -11.00 -7.06
N LEU A 92 24.22 -11.52 -7.45
CA LEU A 92 24.33 -12.33 -8.68
C LEU A 92 23.40 -13.56 -8.67
N PRO A 93 23.25 -14.33 -7.56
CA PRO A 93 22.28 -15.42 -7.52
C PRO A 93 20.83 -14.98 -7.72
N GLU A 94 20.43 -13.82 -7.17
CA GLU A 94 19.08 -13.28 -7.33
C GLU A 94 18.82 -12.88 -8.78
N HIS A 95 19.77 -12.16 -9.40
CA HIS A 95 19.73 -11.81 -10.82
C HIS A 95 19.63 -13.06 -11.71
N GLN A 96 20.46 -14.07 -11.46
CA GLN A 96 20.42 -15.33 -12.20
C GLN A 96 19.08 -16.06 -12.03
N ASN A 97 18.49 -16.04 -10.84
CA ASN A 97 17.18 -16.63 -10.61
C ASN A 97 16.07 -15.87 -11.37
N ALA A 98 16.10 -14.53 -11.35
CA ALA A 98 15.15 -13.70 -12.07
C ALA A 98 15.17 -14.03 -13.58
N VAL A 99 16.37 -14.14 -14.15
CA VAL A 99 16.56 -14.46 -15.57
C VAL A 99 16.18 -15.90 -15.91
N ALA A 100 16.57 -16.86 -15.06
CA ALA A 100 16.36 -18.29 -15.35
C ALA A 100 14.93 -18.76 -15.11
N HIS A 101 14.21 -18.16 -14.15
CA HIS A 101 12.96 -18.72 -13.63
C HIS A 101 11.80 -17.73 -13.55
N LEU A 102 12.05 -16.43 -13.55
CA LEU A 102 11.01 -15.41 -13.32
C LEU A 102 10.70 -14.56 -14.56
N GLY A 103 11.19 -14.94 -15.75
CA GLY A 103 10.82 -14.29 -17.02
C GLY A 103 11.59 -13.00 -17.34
N TYR A 104 12.62 -12.65 -16.57
CA TYR A 104 13.47 -11.50 -16.87
C TYR A 104 14.50 -11.82 -17.95
N THR A 105 14.88 -10.80 -18.73
CA THR A 105 15.98 -10.83 -19.69
C THR A 105 17.17 -10.08 -19.11
N ASP A 106 18.35 -10.69 -19.14
CA ASP A 106 19.60 -10.07 -18.68
C ASP A 106 19.95 -8.85 -19.55
N GLU A 107 20.17 -7.69 -18.91
CA GLU A 107 20.65 -6.46 -19.55
C GLU A 107 22.06 -6.05 -19.08
N GLY A 108 22.72 -6.90 -18.29
CA GLY A 108 24.09 -6.74 -17.85
C GLY A 108 24.24 -5.89 -16.60
N ILE A 109 25.37 -5.17 -16.51
CA ILE A 109 25.73 -4.35 -15.34
C ILE A 109 25.35 -2.90 -15.62
N ALA A 110 24.42 -2.34 -14.82
CA ALA A 110 24.03 -0.94 -14.92
C ALA A 110 25.14 0.00 -14.43
N CYS A 111 25.72 -0.29 -13.25
CA CYS A 111 26.80 0.50 -12.66
C CYS A 111 27.48 -0.20 -11.48
N PRO A 112 28.71 0.18 -11.10
CA PRO A 112 29.28 -0.20 -9.80
C PRO A 112 28.58 0.53 -8.65
N THR A 113 28.41 -0.14 -7.50
CA THR A 113 27.82 0.38 -6.25
C THR A 113 28.57 -0.21 -5.04
N TYR A 114 28.05 -0.04 -3.82
CA TYR A 114 28.59 -0.69 -2.62
C TYR A 114 27.55 -1.63 -1.99
N ALA A 115 27.97 -2.86 -1.65
CA ALA A 115 27.10 -3.82 -0.94
C ALA A 115 26.86 -3.42 0.52
N THR A 116 27.78 -2.66 1.11
CA THR A 116 27.73 -2.21 2.51
C THR A 116 28.03 -0.72 2.61
N SER A 117 27.56 -0.09 3.70
CA SER A 117 27.74 1.33 3.94
C SER A 117 29.22 1.75 3.88
N GLN A 118 29.50 2.76 3.07
CA GLN A 118 30.79 3.44 2.99
C GLN A 118 30.67 4.90 3.47
N PRO A 119 31.78 5.55 3.87
CA PRO A 119 31.76 6.96 4.23
C PRO A 119 31.11 7.85 3.16
N GLY A 120 30.09 8.61 3.56
CA GLY A 120 29.36 9.53 2.69
C GLY A 120 28.33 8.88 1.76
N THR A 121 28.01 7.60 1.95
CA THR A 121 26.94 6.91 1.21
C THR A 121 25.63 6.85 1.98
N SER A 122 24.53 6.70 1.27
CA SER A 122 23.18 6.47 1.76
C SER A 122 22.64 5.17 1.16
N PRO A 123 21.72 4.47 1.84
CA PRO A 123 21.05 3.32 1.26
C PRO A 123 20.22 3.72 0.04
N LEU A 124 20.22 2.87 -0.98
CA LEU A 124 19.23 2.86 -2.05
C LEU A 124 18.19 1.80 -1.69
N PHE A 125 17.00 2.25 -1.29
CA PHE A 125 15.89 1.38 -0.93
C PHE A 125 15.30 0.73 -2.19
N ARG A 126 14.97 -0.57 -2.12
CA ARG A 126 14.24 -1.31 -3.16
C ARG A 126 12.80 -1.48 -2.73
N MET A 127 11.89 -0.98 -3.55
CA MET A 127 10.45 -1.09 -3.35
C MET A 127 9.88 -2.02 -4.39
N PHE A 128 8.92 -2.85 -4.00
CA PHE A 128 8.25 -3.78 -4.90
C PHE A 128 6.73 -3.71 -4.72
N ASP A 129 6.02 -3.51 -5.83
CA ASP A 129 4.57 -3.67 -5.93
C ASP A 129 4.27 -4.99 -6.66
N ALA A 130 3.73 -5.95 -5.92
CA ALA A 130 3.45 -7.29 -6.44
C ALA A 130 2.18 -7.36 -7.31
N ASP A 131 1.32 -6.33 -7.28
CA ASP A 131 0.09 -6.30 -8.07
C ASP A 131 0.38 -5.88 -9.51
N THR A 132 1.28 -4.91 -9.66
CA THR A 132 1.77 -4.44 -10.96
C THR A 132 3.07 -5.12 -11.39
N VAL A 133 3.73 -5.83 -10.47
CA VAL A 133 5.06 -6.41 -10.63
C VAL A 133 6.06 -5.31 -11.05
N ASP A 134 6.11 -4.23 -10.29
CA ASP A 134 7.00 -3.08 -10.51
C ASP A 134 8.00 -2.90 -9.35
N HIS A 135 9.25 -2.61 -9.71
CA HIS A 135 10.28 -2.18 -8.78
C HIS A 135 10.64 -0.71 -8.98
N PHE A 136 10.75 0.01 -7.88
CA PHE A 136 11.43 1.30 -7.88
C PHE A 136 12.47 1.42 -6.77
N TYR A 137 13.43 2.30 -7.00
CA TYR A 137 14.61 2.50 -6.19
C TYR A 137 14.74 3.96 -5.80
N THR A 138 14.96 4.22 -4.51
CA THR A 138 15.06 5.59 -4.00
C THR A 138 16.05 5.72 -2.85
N THR A 139 16.74 6.85 -2.78
CA THR A 139 17.53 7.24 -1.59
C THR A 139 16.69 8.04 -0.59
N SER A 140 15.48 8.45 -0.97
CA SER A 140 14.57 9.22 -0.15
C SER A 140 13.78 8.30 0.77
N ALA A 141 14.07 8.37 2.07
CA ALA A 141 13.25 7.67 3.07
C ALA A 141 11.80 8.17 3.09
N ILE A 142 11.56 9.42 2.67
CA ILE A 142 10.21 9.99 2.56
C ILE A 142 9.46 9.32 1.41
N GLU A 143 10.05 9.21 0.22
CA GLU A 143 9.43 8.57 -0.94
C GLU A 143 9.14 7.09 -0.67
N ARG A 144 10.10 6.38 -0.05
CA ARG A 144 9.91 5.00 0.42
C ARG A 144 8.68 4.88 1.33
N ASN A 145 8.64 5.67 2.40
CA ASN A 145 7.54 5.64 3.37
C ASN A 145 6.20 6.04 2.74
N SER A 146 6.22 6.99 1.80
CA SER A 146 5.02 7.41 1.07
C SER A 146 4.50 6.31 0.15
N ALA A 147 5.36 5.60 -0.58
CA ALA A 147 4.93 4.48 -1.42
C ALA A 147 4.35 3.32 -0.61
N GLU A 148 4.93 3.05 0.56
CA GLU A 148 4.40 2.10 1.55
C GLU A 148 3.03 2.51 2.12
N GLN A 149 2.73 3.81 2.17
CA GLN A 149 1.49 4.37 2.73
C GLN A 149 0.47 4.81 1.68
N ASN A 150 0.83 4.86 0.40
CA ASN A 150 0.05 5.49 -0.68
C ASN A 150 -1.26 4.76 -1.02
N VAL A 151 -1.60 3.71 -0.29
CA VAL A 151 -2.88 2.98 -0.34
C VAL A 151 -3.62 2.97 1.00
N GLY A 152 -3.06 3.60 2.03
CA GLY A 152 -3.75 3.90 3.27
C GLY A 152 -4.83 4.97 3.07
N PRO A 153 -5.74 5.15 4.05
CA PRO A 153 -6.85 6.07 3.90
C PRO A 153 -6.39 7.52 3.78
N ASN A 154 -7.04 8.28 2.89
CA ASN A 154 -6.79 9.72 2.72
C ASN A 154 -7.10 10.50 4.02
N VAL A 155 -8.01 9.96 4.84
CA VAL A 155 -8.26 10.42 6.21
C VAL A 155 -7.41 9.58 7.16
N SER A 156 -6.63 10.24 8.04
CA SER A 156 -5.73 9.53 8.96
C SER A 156 -6.48 8.50 9.83
N LEU A 157 -5.80 7.40 10.16
CA LEU A 157 -6.35 6.35 11.02
C LEU A 157 -6.78 6.87 12.40
N SER A 158 -6.08 7.89 12.93
CA SER A 158 -6.48 8.53 14.19
C SER A 158 -7.78 9.30 14.03
N THR A 159 -7.95 10.05 12.93
CA THR A 159 -9.19 10.76 12.64
C THR A 159 -10.37 9.81 12.42
N THR A 160 -10.19 8.71 11.68
CA THR A 160 -11.26 7.71 11.50
C THR A 160 -11.62 7.03 12.82
N ALA A 161 -10.63 6.67 13.65
CA ALA A 161 -10.85 6.08 14.97
C ALA A 161 -11.59 7.02 15.92
N THR A 162 -11.17 8.29 16.00
CA THR A 162 -11.86 9.30 16.83
C THR A 162 -13.27 9.57 16.33
N ALA A 163 -13.50 9.61 15.02
CA ALA A 163 -14.83 9.77 14.45
C ALA A 163 -15.76 8.61 14.88
N MET A 164 -15.27 7.37 14.80
CA MET A 164 -16.01 6.19 15.25
C MET A 164 -16.28 6.21 16.76
N GLN A 165 -15.26 6.52 17.56
CA GLN A 165 -15.38 6.66 19.02
C GLN A 165 -16.46 7.69 19.38
N ASN A 166 -16.44 8.86 18.75
CA ASN A 166 -17.43 9.91 19.01
C ASN A 166 -18.84 9.50 18.59
N ALA A 167 -18.98 8.83 17.44
CA ALA A 167 -20.27 8.34 16.97
C ALA A 167 -20.85 7.30 17.94
N TYR A 168 -20.04 6.31 18.35
CA TYR A 168 -20.47 5.19 19.18
C TYR A 168 -20.60 5.53 20.66
N ASN A 169 -19.90 6.56 21.15
CA ASN A 169 -20.07 7.02 22.52
C ASN A 169 -21.49 7.54 22.79
N GLN A 170 -22.25 7.95 21.75
CA GLN A 170 -23.69 8.24 21.88
C GLN A 170 -24.52 7.01 22.27
N ALA A 171 -24.03 5.81 21.92
CA ALA A 171 -24.57 4.52 22.30
C ALA A 171 -24.01 4.00 23.64
N SER A 172 -23.13 4.76 24.32
CA SER A 172 -22.31 4.26 25.44
C SER A 172 -21.43 3.05 25.10
N ILE A 173 -21.15 2.83 23.81
CA ILE A 173 -20.25 1.79 23.33
C ILE A 173 -18.86 2.41 23.17
N GLN A 174 -17.91 1.92 23.97
CA GLN A 174 -16.52 2.33 23.87
C GLN A 174 -15.80 1.59 22.73
N VAL A 175 -15.03 2.33 21.94
CA VAL A 175 -14.22 1.76 20.85
C VAL A 175 -12.74 1.86 21.23
N SER A 176 -12.09 0.71 21.37
CA SER A 176 -10.65 0.61 21.65
C SER A 176 -9.90 0.13 20.42
N VAL A 177 -8.90 0.91 19.97
CA VAL A 177 -8.00 0.48 18.89
C VAL A 177 -6.87 -0.34 19.52
N VAL A 178 -6.91 -1.66 19.34
CA VAL A 178 -5.94 -2.58 19.94
C VAL A 178 -4.57 -2.47 19.28
N THR A 179 -4.51 -2.62 17.95
CA THR A 179 -3.28 -2.45 17.17
C THR A 179 -3.55 -1.85 15.80
N THR A 180 -2.52 -1.22 15.22
CA THR A 180 -2.45 -0.86 13.81
C THR A 180 -1.26 -1.59 13.21
N GLN A 181 -1.48 -2.25 12.07
CA GLN A 181 -0.45 -2.98 11.36
C GLN A 181 -0.55 -2.68 9.87
N PHE A 182 0.62 -2.54 9.24
CA PHE A 182 0.78 -2.46 7.79
C PHE A 182 1.07 -3.87 7.29
N ILE A 183 0.32 -4.31 6.28
CA ILE A 183 0.40 -5.68 5.78
C ILE A 183 0.63 -5.67 4.27
N SER A 184 1.44 -6.62 3.81
CA SER A 184 1.56 -6.94 2.39
C SER A 184 0.76 -8.20 2.12
N VAL A 185 -0.26 -8.07 1.28
CA VAL A 185 -1.16 -9.18 0.93
C VAL A 185 -1.44 -9.18 -0.58
N PRO A 186 -0.47 -9.52 -1.44
CA PRO A 186 -0.68 -9.40 -2.87
C PRO A 186 -1.45 -10.59 -3.46
N PRO A 187 -2.44 -10.39 -4.36
CA PRO A 187 -3.04 -9.11 -4.71
C PRO A 187 -4.21 -8.73 -3.79
N ALA A 188 -4.16 -7.52 -3.20
CA ALA A 188 -5.25 -7.02 -2.35
C ALA A 188 -5.27 -5.51 -2.10
N VAL A 189 -4.63 -4.68 -2.94
CA VAL A 189 -4.82 -3.21 -2.81
C VAL A 189 -6.12 -2.74 -3.43
N ASP A 190 -6.57 -3.39 -4.51
CA ASP A 190 -7.91 -3.22 -5.08
C ASP A 190 -8.67 -4.52 -4.87
N VAL A 191 -9.72 -4.48 -4.06
CA VAL A 191 -10.35 -5.70 -3.55
C VAL A 191 -11.75 -5.86 -4.13
N ASP A 192 -11.99 -6.94 -4.86
CA ASP A 192 -13.32 -7.39 -5.23
C ASP A 192 -14.10 -7.73 -3.96
N VAL A 193 -15.13 -6.94 -3.66
CA VAL A 193 -16.05 -7.15 -2.55
C VAL A 193 -17.42 -7.65 -3.02
N GLY A 194 -17.54 -7.97 -4.31
CA GLY A 194 -18.77 -8.43 -4.93
C GLY A 194 -19.91 -7.44 -4.75
N SER A 195 -21.09 -7.93 -4.39
CA SER A 195 -22.24 -7.04 -4.10
C SER A 195 -22.14 -6.34 -2.74
N CYS A 196 -21.10 -6.64 -1.94
CA CYS A 196 -21.05 -6.35 -0.52
C CYS A 196 -22.30 -6.78 0.26
N SER A 197 -22.90 -7.90 -0.14
CA SER A 197 -24.04 -8.47 0.57
C SER A 197 -24.03 -10.00 0.47
N GLY A 198 -24.32 -10.67 1.58
CA GLY A 198 -24.42 -12.12 1.63
C GLY A 198 -23.07 -12.83 1.77
N SER A 199 -22.35 -13.04 0.66
CA SER A 199 -21.14 -13.89 0.62
C SER A 199 -19.90 -13.11 0.21
N THR A 200 -18.75 -13.50 0.77
CA THR A 200 -17.44 -12.95 0.42
C THR A 200 -16.90 -13.50 -0.89
N THR A 201 -16.09 -12.70 -1.56
CA THR A 201 -15.30 -13.09 -2.73
C THR A 201 -14.03 -13.85 -2.33
N SER A 202 -13.31 -14.41 -3.31
CA SER A 202 -11.99 -15.01 -3.10
C SER A 202 -10.96 -14.00 -2.58
N GLU A 203 -10.99 -12.76 -3.08
CA GLU A 203 -10.08 -11.70 -2.65
C GLU A 203 -10.36 -11.24 -1.22
N GLN A 204 -11.65 -11.12 -0.84
CA GLN A 204 -12.03 -10.90 0.56
C GLN A 204 -11.56 -12.05 1.45
N ASN A 205 -11.76 -13.30 1.04
CA ASN A 205 -11.31 -14.45 1.84
C ASN A 205 -9.77 -14.46 2.00
N HIS A 206 -9.04 -14.07 0.96
CA HIS A 206 -7.58 -13.93 1.02
C HIS A 206 -7.17 -12.82 1.99
N LEU A 207 -7.74 -11.62 1.84
CA LEU A 207 -7.45 -10.47 2.69
C LEU A 207 -7.78 -10.75 4.17
N PHE A 208 -8.98 -11.28 4.45
CA PHE A 208 -9.44 -11.58 5.80
C PHE A 208 -8.73 -12.79 6.42
N GLY A 209 -8.02 -13.60 5.64
CA GLY A 209 -7.05 -14.57 6.16
C GLY A 209 -5.87 -13.93 6.89
N ASN A 210 -5.57 -12.65 6.61
CA ASN A 210 -4.45 -11.90 7.19
C ASN A 210 -4.89 -11.08 8.41
N ARG A 211 -5.59 -11.73 9.34
CA ARG A 211 -5.99 -11.14 10.63
C ARG A 211 -4.84 -11.11 11.64
N ASP A 212 -3.87 -12.01 11.52
CA ASP A 212 -2.81 -12.25 12.51
C ASP A 212 -3.41 -12.54 13.91
N ASP A 213 -2.73 -12.16 14.99
CA ASP A 213 -3.10 -12.43 16.39
C ASP A 213 -4.35 -11.66 16.89
N VAL A 214 -5.27 -11.28 16.01
CA VAL A 214 -6.55 -10.64 16.37
C VAL A 214 -7.50 -11.69 16.95
N GLN A 215 -8.14 -11.39 18.08
CA GLN A 215 -9.03 -12.34 18.75
C GLN A 215 -10.28 -12.63 17.90
N ALA A 216 -10.93 -13.76 18.19
CA ALA A 216 -12.08 -14.23 17.41
C ALA A 216 -13.25 -13.21 17.36
N ASN A 217 -13.43 -12.43 18.42
CA ASN A 217 -14.52 -11.45 18.54
C ASN A 217 -14.08 -10.01 18.26
N ASP A 218 -12.79 -9.77 18.01
CA ASP A 218 -12.29 -8.44 17.67
C ASP A 218 -12.57 -8.12 16.20
N ILE A 219 -13.00 -6.89 15.92
CA ILE A 219 -13.32 -6.46 14.55
C ILE A 219 -12.04 -6.00 13.84
N THR A 220 -11.72 -6.60 12.70
CA THR A 220 -10.59 -6.17 11.86
C THR A 220 -11.08 -5.28 10.73
N VAL A 221 -10.56 -4.05 10.66
CA VAL A 221 -10.80 -3.15 9.52
C VAL A 221 -9.57 -3.13 8.61
N TYR A 222 -9.76 -3.43 7.33
CA TYR A 222 -8.76 -3.41 6.28
C TYR A 222 -8.90 -2.13 5.44
N PHE A 223 -7.87 -1.30 5.43
CA PHE A 223 -7.80 -0.15 4.54
C PHE A 223 -7.08 -0.55 3.25
N VAL A 224 -7.74 -0.31 2.12
CA VAL A 224 -7.32 -0.71 0.77
C VAL A 224 -7.39 0.51 -0.16
N ARG A 225 -6.76 0.43 -1.34
CA ARG A 225 -6.80 1.49 -2.36
C ARG A 225 -8.22 1.66 -2.88
N THR A 226 -8.79 0.62 -3.47
CA THR A 226 -10.17 0.63 -3.96
C THR A 226 -10.91 -0.67 -3.64
N THR A 227 -12.23 -0.64 -3.80
CA THR A 227 -13.04 -1.85 -3.87
C THR A 227 -13.60 -2.02 -5.28
N VAL A 228 -13.89 -3.26 -5.66
CA VAL A 228 -14.53 -3.61 -6.93
C VAL A 228 -15.83 -4.36 -6.61
N PRO A 229 -17.00 -3.90 -7.06
CA PRO A 229 -17.31 -2.57 -7.60
C PRO A 229 -16.94 -1.44 -6.63
N ALA A 230 -16.86 -0.21 -7.15
CA ALA A 230 -16.42 0.97 -6.40
C ALA A 230 -17.38 1.36 -5.27
N PHE A 231 -17.13 0.81 -4.08
CA PHE A 231 -17.73 1.21 -2.81
C PHE A 231 -16.71 1.93 -1.93
N ASN A 232 -17.20 2.75 -1.00
CA ASN A 232 -16.35 3.39 0.02
C ASN A 232 -15.92 2.41 1.12
N GLY A 233 -16.67 1.32 1.30
CA GLY A 233 -16.38 0.29 2.26
C GLY A 233 -17.25 -0.95 2.02
N CYS A 234 -16.91 -2.02 2.71
CA CYS A 234 -17.71 -3.23 2.73
C CYS A 234 -17.55 -4.01 4.03
N ALA A 235 -18.66 -4.28 4.71
CA ALA A 235 -18.71 -5.06 5.94
C ALA A 235 -18.97 -6.56 5.75
N THR A 236 -19.17 -7.05 4.53
CA THR A 236 -19.32 -8.50 4.29
C THR A 236 -17.98 -9.20 4.56
N HIS A 237 -18.01 -10.22 5.43
CA HIS A 237 -16.80 -10.86 5.94
C HIS A 237 -16.97 -12.38 6.11
N PRO A 238 -15.88 -13.18 6.11
CA PRO A 238 -15.97 -14.62 6.30
C PRO A 238 -16.45 -14.98 7.71
N SER A 239 -17.09 -16.14 7.86
CA SER A 239 -17.54 -16.64 9.16
C SER A 239 -16.39 -16.73 10.18
N GLY A 240 -16.59 -16.18 11.38
CA GLY A 240 -15.58 -16.15 12.44
C GLY A 240 -14.48 -15.11 12.24
N GLN A 241 -14.62 -14.24 11.24
CA GLN A 241 -13.65 -13.19 10.92
C GLN A 241 -14.35 -11.82 10.84
N PRO A 242 -14.99 -11.32 11.93
CA PRO A 242 -15.72 -10.07 11.91
C PRO A 242 -14.84 -8.90 11.49
N GLY A 243 -15.28 -8.15 10.48
CA GLY A 243 -14.43 -7.11 9.89
C GLY A 243 -15.06 -6.38 8.73
N ALA A 244 -14.32 -5.42 8.22
CA ALA A 244 -14.74 -4.59 7.11
C ALA A 244 -13.54 -4.17 6.25
N VAL A 245 -13.81 -3.87 4.99
CA VAL A 245 -12.90 -3.19 4.06
C VAL A 245 -13.30 -1.72 3.99
N VAL A 246 -12.34 -0.80 3.94
CA VAL A 246 -12.57 0.64 3.76
C VAL A 246 -11.62 1.13 2.67
N ALA A 247 -12.19 1.74 1.62
CA ALA A 247 -11.42 2.26 0.49
C ALA A 247 -10.67 3.54 0.87
N GLN A 248 -9.57 3.82 0.18
CA GLN A 248 -8.70 4.96 0.47
C GLN A 248 -9.44 6.31 0.41
N GLY A 249 -10.33 6.46 -0.57
CA GLY A 249 -11.11 7.68 -0.79
C GLY A 249 -12.28 7.87 0.19
N ALA A 250 -12.48 6.93 1.13
CA ALA A 250 -13.59 6.96 2.06
C ALA A 250 -13.50 8.13 3.06
N THR A 251 -14.65 8.55 3.56
CA THR A 251 -14.72 9.63 4.55
C THR A 251 -14.40 9.15 5.97
N GLN A 252 -14.17 10.09 6.89
CA GLN A 252 -13.89 9.80 8.30
C GLN A 252 -14.97 8.93 8.99
N TRP A 253 -16.21 8.96 8.49
CA TRP A 253 -17.34 8.22 9.05
C TRP A 253 -17.46 6.79 8.53
N THR A 254 -16.78 6.45 7.43
CA THR A 254 -16.98 5.18 6.73
C THR A 254 -16.55 3.99 7.56
N MET A 255 -15.45 4.09 8.30
CA MET A 255 -15.05 3.02 9.22
C MET A 255 -16.15 2.72 10.26
N ALA A 256 -16.74 3.76 10.85
CA ALA A 256 -17.82 3.59 11.81
C ALA A 256 -19.08 3.00 11.15
N HIS A 257 -19.40 3.43 9.92
CA HIS A 257 -20.52 2.91 9.15
C HIS A 257 -20.37 1.40 8.86
N GLU A 258 -19.21 0.97 8.34
CA GLU A 258 -18.99 -0.44 8.04
C GLU A 258 -18.96 -1.30 9.31
N VAL A 259 -18.36 -0.81 10.39
CA VAL A 259 -18.43 -1.52 11.67
C VAL A 259 -19.87 -1.57 12.18
N GLY A 260 -20.70 -0.57 11.89
CA GLY A 260 -22.13 -0.58 12.22
C GLY A 260 -22.84 -1.77 11.58
N HIS A 261 -22.53 -2.07 10.31
CA HIS A 261 -23.02 -3.28 9.65
C HIS A 261 -22.49 -4.57 10.30
N VAL A 262 -21.22 -4.63 10.70
CA VAL A 262 -20.67 -5.78 11.45
C VAL A 262 -21.43 -6.00 12.77
N LEU A 263 -21.88 -4.91 13.40
CA LEU A 263 -22.70 -4.93 14.61
C LEU A 263 -24.22 -5.09 14.34
N GLY A 264 -24.61 -5.39 13.10
CA GLY A 264 -25.99 -5.74 12.74
C GLY A 264 -26.87 -4.59 12.27
N LEU A 265 -26.33 -3.38 12.10
CA LEU A 265 -27.11 -2.26 11.60
C LEU A 265 -27.38 -2.38 10.09
N SER A 266 -28.49 -1.78 9.65
CA SER A 266 -28.91 -1.71 8.24
C SER A 266 -28.95 -0.27 7.76
N HIS A 267 -28.84 -0.07 6.45
CA HIS A 267 -28.94 1.25 5.85
C HIS A 267 -30.26 1.95 6.16
N VAL A 268 -30.19 3.28 6.28
CA VAL A 268 -31.34 4.18 6.40
C VAL A 268 -31.26 5.29 5.35
N ASN A 269 -32.39 5.87 4.98
CA ASN A 269 -32.42 7.02 4.06
C ASN A 269 -32.45 8.35 4.84
N ASP A 270 -31.39 8.62 5.60
CA ASP A 270 -31.28 9.81 6.46
C ASP A 270 -29.82 10.24 6.65
N ASN A 271 -29.47 11.41 6.11
CA ASN A 271 -28.12 11.96 6.13
C ASN A 271 -27.68 12.53 7.50
N THR A 272 -28.57 12.57 8.48
CA THR A 272 -28.19 12.90 9.86
C THR A 272 -27.70 11.68 10.65
N ARG A 273 -27.86 10.47 10.09
CA ARG A 273 -27.58 9.21 10.78
C ARG A 273 -26.35 8.52 10.22
N LEU A 274 -25.68 7.75 11.08
CA LEU A 274 -24.44 7.07 10.70
C LEU A 274 -24.65 6.09 9.55
N MET A 275 -25.74 5.34 9.60
CA MET A 275 -26.06 4.28 8.63
C MET A 275 -26.73 4.80 7.34
N THR A 276 -26.47 6.05 6.94
CA THR A 276 -27.06 6.59 5.71
C THR A 276 -26.66 5.75 4.49
N GLY A 277 -27.66 5.24 3.77
CA GLY A 277 -27.48 4.54 2.50
C GLY A 277 -27.19 5.48 1.32
N ASN A 278 -27.18 6.79 1.55
CA ASN A 278 -26.86 7.80 0.54
C ASN A 278 -25.35 8.08 0.44
N GLY A 279 -24.53 7.35 1.19
CA GLY A 279 -23.07 7.52 1.24
C GLY A 279 -22.63 8.47 2.35
N THR A 280 -21.55 8.08 3.05
CA THR A 280 -21.05 8.76 4.25
C THR A 280 -20.54 10.17 4.01
N ALA A 281 -20.20 10.53 2.77
CA ALA A 281 -19.85 11.90 2.38
C ALA A 281 -21.03 12.88 2.48
N ASN A 282 -22.26 12.37 2.49
CA ASN A 282 -23.47 13.18 2.60
C ASN A 282 -23.92 13.40 4.05
N ILE A 283 -23.17 12.90 5.05
CA ILE A 283 -23.52 13.08 6.46
C ILE A 283 -23.50 14.57 6.83
N THR A 284 -24.61 15.07 7.39
CA THR A 284 -24.81 16.49 7.71
C THR A 284 -24.65 16.85 9.19
N THR A 285 -24.45 15.85 10.05
CA THR A 285 -24.33 16.01 11.52
C THR A 285 -22.99 15.48 12.00
N ASN A 286 -22.42 16.13 13.02
CA ASN A 286 -21.12 15.78 13.59
C ASN A 286 -21.20 15.80 15.13
N PRO A 287 -21.17 14.63 15.80
CA PRO A 287 -21.15 13.29 15.23
C PRO A 287 -22.49 12.92 14.55
N PRO A 288 -22.51 11.93 13.63
CA PRO A 288 -23.75 11.38 13.08
C PRO A 288 -24.55 10.65 14.16
N VAL A 289 -25.88 10.65 14.03
CA VAL A 289 -26.81 10.13 15.05
C VAL A 289 -26.93 8.61 14.96
N LEU A 290 -27.00 7.96 16.13
CA LEU A 290 -27.51 6.61 16.34
C LEU A 290 -28.79 6.69 17.18
N ILE A 291 -29.89 6.08 16.72
CA ILE A 291 -31.16 6.07 17.45
C ILE A 291 -31.26 4.87 18.40
N ALA A 292 -32.20 4.93 19.35
CA ALA A 292 -32.37 3.89 20.38
C ALA A 292 -32.47 2.44 19.84
N SER A 293 -33.13 2.22 18.69
CA SER A 293 -33.23 0.87 18.11
C SER A 293 -31.92 0.37 17.49
N GLU A 294 -31.11 1.29 16.94
CA GLU A 294 -29.77 0.97 16.43
C GLU A 294 -28.84 0.65 17.60
N ILE A 295 -28.86 1.48 18.65
CA ILE A 295 -28.10 1.27 19.87
C ILE A 295 -28.41 -0.11 20.47
N ALA A 296 -29.69 -0.45 20.63
CA ALA A 296 -30.09 -1.76 21.14
C ALA A 296 -29.62 -2.93 20.26
N THR A 297 -29.53 -2.73 18.94
CA THR A 297 -28.99 -3.74 18.02
C THR A 297 -27.49 -3.91 18.20
N MET A 298 -26.75 -2.80 18.31
CA MET A 298 -25.30 -2.83 18.55
C MET A 298 -24.97 -3.45 19.91
N ASP A 299 -25.70 -3.11 20.97
CA ASP A 299 -25.53 -3.69 22.31
C ASP A 299 -25.79 -5.21 22.31
N GLY A 300 -26.78 -5.66 21.54
CA GLY A 300 -27.11 -7.08 21.38
C GLY A 300 -26.19 -7.86 20.43
N SER A 301 -25.21 -7.20 19.81
CA SER A 301 -24.27 -7.85 18.88
C SER A 301 -23.34 -8.81 19.62
N PRO A 302 -23.03 -10.00 19.06
CA PRO A 302 -22.05 -10.92 19.64
C PRO A 302 -20.62 -10.36 19.69
N TYR A 303 -20.36 -9.23 19.02
CA TYR A 303 -19.07 -8.55 18.98
C TYR A 303 -18.99 -7.33 19.91
N THR A 304 -20.07 -7.05 20.65
CA THR A 304 -20.07 -6.05 21.73
C THR A 304 -19.88 -6.78 23.06
N THR A 305 -18.92 -6.35 23.85
CA THR A 305 -18.58 -6.99 25.13
C THR A 305 -18.80 -6.03 26.29
N ASP A 306 -19.51 -6.49 27.32
CA ASP A 306 -19.59 -5.79 28.60
C ASP A 306 -18.23 -5.89 29.31
N ILE A 307 -17.68 -4.73 29.68
CA ILE A 307 -16.37 -4.59 30.36
C ILE A 307 -16.54 -4.27 31.85
#